data_AF-A0A2C1YU20-F1
#
_entry.id   AF-A0A2C1YU20-F1
#
_cell.length_a   1.000
_cell.length_b   1.000
_cell.length_c   1.000
_cell.angle_alpha   90.00
_cell.angle_beta   90.00
_cell.angle_gamma   90.00
#
_symmetry.space_group_name_H-M   'P 1'
#
loop_
_entity.id
_entity.type
_entity.pdbx_description
1 polymer ?
#
loop_
_entity_poly.entity_id
_entity_poly.type
_entity_poly.pdbx_seq_one_letter_code
_entity_poly.pdbx_strand_id
1 'polypeptide(L)'
;MAGVSRSGYYAWIKAENQRISRQEIDWQDYKLIKKIFDEKKAKAGALVIKMILENDYYVVMNHKKIRRIMRKFNLVAKIRQINPYRKMAKATQEHKTLSNLLDRKFDQGEPGKVLLTDITYVYYGPAQPAYL
;
A
#
# COMPACT_ATOMS: atom_id res chain seq x y z
N MET A 1 0.14 42.29 -20.48
CA MET A 1 -1.22 42.05 -19.92
C MET A 1 -1.32 40.60 -19.49
N ALA A 2 -1.88 40.31 -18.31
CA ALA A 2 -2.17 38.94 -17.90
C ALA A 2 -3.27 38.38 -18.82
N GLY A 3 -3.01 37.31 -19.57
CA GLY A 3 -3.89 36.78 -20.63
C GLY A 3 -5.19 36.11 -20.14
N VAL A 4 -5.94 36.77 -19.25
CA VAL A 4 -7.20 36.29 -18.66
C VAL A 4 -8.37 37.15 -19.10
N SER A 5 -9.54 36.52 -19.31
CA SER A 5 -10.77 37.23 -19.64
C SER A 5 -11.26 38.07 -18.46
N ARG A 6 -11.94 39.19 -18.77
CA ARG A 6 -12.53 40.07 -17.75
C ARG A 6 -13.52 39.32 -16.85
N SER A 7 -14.33 38.41 -17.41
CA SER A 7 -15.25 37.57 -16.66
C SER A 7 -14.53 36.60 -15.72
N GLY A 8 -13.42 36.00 -16.17
CA GLY A 8 -12.58 35.12 -15.35
C GLY A 8 -11.96 35.86 -14.16
N TYR A 9 -11.47 37.08 -14.38
CA TYR A 9 -10.92 37.93 -13.32
C TYR A 9 -11.93 38.21 -12.21
N TYR A 10 -13.13 38.70 -12.55
CA TYR A 10 -14.15 38.99 -11.54
C TYR A 10 -14.75 37.73 -10.90
N ALA A 11 -14.83 36.61 -11.63
CA ALA A 11 -15.22 35.33 -11.07
C ALA A 11 -14.20 34.85 -10.00
N TRP A 12 -12.90 35.02 -10.26
CA TRP A 12 -11.84 34.70 -9.31
C TRP A 12 -11.93 35.54 -8.04
N ILE A 13 -12.13 36.86 -8.18
CA ILE A 13 -12.32 37.77 -7.03
C ILE A 13 -13.55 37.35 -6.21
N LYS A 14 -14.69 37.12 -6.88
CA LYS A 14 -15.94 36.74 -6.20
C LYS A 14 -15.81 35.40 -5.44
N ALA A 15 -14.96 34.50 -5.93
CA ALA A 15 -14.72 33.20 -5.31
C ALA A 15 -13.68 33.20 -4.17
N GLU A 16 -13.06 34.34 -3.84
CA GLU A 16 -11.98 34.44 -2.83
C GLU A 16 -12.40 33.86 -1.47
N ASN A 17 -13.53 34.31 -0.92
CA ASN A 17 -14.04 33.82 0.37
C ASN A 17 -14.27 32.29 0.38
N GLN A 18 -14.76 31.74 -0.74
CA GLN A 18 -14.95 30.29 -0.87
C GLN A 18 -13.61 29.55 -0.95
N ARG A 19 -12.60 30.12 -1.61
CA ARG A 19 -11.25 29.55 -1.66
C ARG A 19 -10.60 29.53 -0.28
N ILE A 20 -10.71 30.62 0.48
CA ILE A 20 -10.21 30.72 1.86
C ILE A 20 -10.89 29.68 2.75
N SER A 21 -12.23 29.60 2.72
CA SER A 21 -12.97 28.60 3.50
C SER A 21 -12.55 27.16 3.16
N ARG A 22 -12.37 26.84 1.87
CA ARG A 22 -11.87 25.52 1.44
C ARG A 22 -10.45 25.24 1.94
N GLN A 23 -9.58 26.24 1.98
CA GLN A 23 -8.24 26.08 2.52
C GLN A 23 -8.26 25.79 4.02
N GLU A 24 -9.13 26.47 4.76
CA GLU A 24 -9.28 26.23 6.21
C GLU A 24 -9.79 24.81 6.48
N ILE A 25 -10.82 24.36 5.75
CA ILE A 25 -11.33 22.98 5.87
C ILE A 25 -10.22 21.96 5.56
N ASP A 26 -9.48 22.18 4.47
CA ASP A 26 -8.35 21.32 4.11
C ASP A 26 -7.27 21.27 5.19
N TRP A 27 -7.04 22.39 5.89
CA TRP A 27 -6.07 22.49 6.97
C TRP A 27 -6.50 21.71 8.20
N GLN A 28 -7.78 21.79 8.58
CA GLN A 28 -8.33 21.01 9.69
C GLN A 28 -8.30 19.50 9.40
N ASP A 29 -8.72 19.10 8.20
CA ASP A 29 -8.63 17.72 7.74
C ASP A 29 -7.17 17.22 7.72
N TYR A 30 -6.23 18.07 7.28
CA TYR A 30 -4.82 17.75 7.26
C TYR A 30 -4.26 17.47 8.65
N LYS A 31 -4.61 18.27 9.67
CA LYS A 31 -4.13 18.04 11.05
C LYS A 31 -4.51 16.65 11.55
N LEU A 32 -5.76 16.25 11.31
CA LEU A 32 -6.25 14.93 11.70
C LEU A 32 -5.54 13.80 10.93
N ILE A 33 -5.43 13.94 9.61
CA ILE A 33 -4.72 12.98 8.75
C ILE A 33 -3.25 12.86 9.16
N LYS A 34 -2.60 13.98 9.48
CA LYS A 34 -1.18 14.03 9.87
C LYS A 34 -0.95 13.32 11.20
N LYS A 35 -1.82 13.55 12.19
CA LYS A 35 -1.77 12.83 13.47
C LYS A 35 -1.77 11.31 13.27
N ILE A 36 -2.73 10.79 12.51
CA ILE A 36 -2.84 9.35 12.22
C ILE A 36 -1.62 8.85 11.43
N PHE A 37 -1.15 9.65 10.46
CA PHE A 37 0.00 9.30 9.64
C PHE A 37 1.28 9.16 10.47
N ASP A 38 1.50 10.06 11.42
CA ASP A 38 2.66 10.06 12.31
C ASP A 38 2.58 8.92 13.35
N GLU A 39 1.40 8.67 13.93
CA GLU A 39 1.14 7.52 14.81
C GLU A 39 1.47 6.19 14.12
N LYS A 40 1.17 6.07 12.82
CA LYS A 40 1.51 4.90 12.01
C LYS A 40 2.92 4.96 11.41
N LYS A 41 3.78 5.87 11.89
CA LYS A 41 5.19 6.03 11.48
C LYS A 41 5.35 6.18 9.96
N ALA A 42 4.45 6.96 9.34
CA ALA A 42 4.39 7.20 7.91
C ALA A 42 4.12 5.95 7.05
N LYS A 43 3.64 4.84 7.61
CA LYS A 43 3.34 3.60 6.86
C LYS A 43 1.90 3.54 6.33
N ALA A 44 1.02 4.41 6.83
CA ALA A 44 -0.39 4.41 6.46
C ALA A 44 -0.63 5.23 5.18
N GLY A 45 -1.20 4.59 4.16
CA GLY A 45 -1.73 5.26 2.97
C GLY A 45 -3.19 5.68 3.14
N ALA A 46 -3.76 6.29 2.09
CA ALA A 46 -5.11 6.87 2.14
C ALA A 46 -6.24 5.90 2.56
N LEU A 47 -6.17 4.62 2.16
CA LEU A 47 -7.19 3.62 2.52
C LEU A 47 -7.08 3.21 3.99
N VAL A 48 -5.87 3.02 4.50
CA VAL A 48 -5.63 2.70 5.91
C VAL A 48 -6.06 3.87 6.79
N ILE A 49 -5.75 5.10 6.38
CA ILE A 49 -6.18 6.31 7.08
C ILE A 49 -7.71 6.42 7.08
N LYS A 50 -8.40 6.09 5.97
CA LYS A 50 -9.87 6.03 5.94
C LYS A 50 -10.41 5.06 6.99
N MET A 51 -9.87 3.83 7.04
CA MET A 51 -10.30 2.83 8.01
C MET A 51 -10.12 3.30 9.45
N ILE A 52 -8.98 3.93 9.76
CA ILE A 52 -8.70 4.48 11.10
C ILE A 52 -9.65 5.63 11.43
N LEU A 53 -9.89 6.54 10.47
CA LEU A 53 -10.82 7.65 10.66
C LEU A 53 -12.23 7.16 10.98
N GLU A 54 -12.70 6.13 10.29
CA GLU A 54 -14.04 5.56 10.49
C GLU A 54 -14.15 4.78 11.81
N ASN A 55 -13.13 4.00 12.17
CA ASN A 55 -13.18 3.12 13.35
C ASN A 55 -12.85 3.85 14.66
N ASP A 56 -11.79 4.67 14.67
CA ASP A 56 -11.22 5.21 15.90
C ASP A 56 -11.68 6.65 16.17
N TYR A 57 -12.03 7.39 15.10
CA TYR A 57 -12.40 8.80 15.17
C TYR A 57 -13.86 9.07 14.78
N TYR A 58 -14.60 8.06 14.32
CA TYR A 58 -15.99 8.18 13.83
C TYR A 58 -16.18 9.27 12.76
N VAL A 59 -15.13 9.58 11.99
CA VAL A 59 -15.14 10.57 10.92
C VAL A 59 -15.24 9.89 9.57
N VAL A 60 -16.34 10.14 8.86
CA VAL A 60 -16.55 9.62 7.51
C VAL A 60 -15.88 10.55 6.49
N MET A 61 -14.76 10.10 5.92
CA MET A 61 -14.05 10.84 4.88
C MET A 61 -13.77 9.97 3.65
N ASN A 62 -14.14 10.45 2.47
CA ASN A 62 -13.87 9.74 1.22
C ASN A 62 -12.35 9.61 0.97
N HIS A 63 -11.89 8.41 0.65
CA HIS A 63 -10.48 8.12 0.34
C HIS A 63 -9.90 9.01 -0.78
N LYS A 64 -10.72 9.49 -1.73
CA LYS A 64 -10.29 10.47 -2.76
C LYS A 64 -9.91 11.82 -2.15
N LYS A 65 -10.69 12.30 -1.16
CA LYS A 65 -10.41 13.53 -0.40
C LYS A 65 -9.12 13.37 0.40
N ILE A 66 -8.98 12.26 1.15
CA ILE A 66 -7.75 11.94 1.90
C ILE A 66 -6.52 11.96 0.96
N ARG A 67 -6.60 11.27 -0.18
CA ARG A 67 -5.51 11.25 -1.17
C ARG A 67 -5.17 12.63 -1.74
N ARG A 68 -6.16 13.51 -1.93
CA ARG A 68 -5.94 14.89 -2.37
C ARG A 68 -5.22 15.70 -1.29
N ILE A 69 -5.64 15.58 -0.04
CA ILE A 69 -5.04 16.29 1.09
C ILE A 69 -3.61 15.82 1.34
N MET A 70 -3.38 14.49 1.36
CA MET A 70 -2.03 13.93 1.45
C MET A 70 -1.11 14.48 0.36
N ARG A 71 -1.56 14.57 -0.90
CA ARG A 71 -0.79 15.18 -1.99
C ARG A 71 -0.54 16.67 -1.79
N LYS A 72 -1.58 17.43 -1.39
CA LYS A 72 -1.48 18.88 -1.14
C LYS A 72 -0.41 19.22 -0.09
N PHE A 73 -0.28 18.39 0.94
CA PHE A 73 0.66 18.59 2.05
C PHE A 73 1.88 17.66 2.01
N ASN A 74 2.14 17.03 0.86
CA ASN A 74 3.31 16.16 0.63
C ASN A 74 3.47 15.01 1.66
N LEU A 75 2.36 14.40 2.08
CA LEU A 75 2.37 13.20 2.92
C LEU A 75 2.50 11.95 2.05
N VAL A 76 3.71 11.39 2.00
CA VAL A 76 4.02 10.20 1.20
C VAL A 76 4.28 9.01 2.11
N ALA A 77 3.45 7.97 1.97
CA ALA A 77 3.59 6.75 2.76
C ALA A 77 4.90 6.01 2.39
N LYS A 78 5.63 5.55 3.41
CA LYS A 78 6.84 4.74 3.26
C LYS A 78 6.48 3.39 2.66
N ILE A 79 7.05 3.10 1.49
CA ILE A 79 6.93 1.80 0.84
C ILE A 79 7.70 0.78 1.67
N ARG A 80 7.10 -0.40 1.91
CA ARG A 80 7.77 -1.51 2.56
C ARG A 80 8.93 -1.97 1.68
N GLN A 81 10.15 -1.85 2.17
CA GLN A 81 11.33 -2.41 1.52
C GLN A 81 11.64 -3.80 2.06
N ILE A 82 12.17 -4.67 1.20
CA ILE A 82 12.71 -5.97 1.60
C ILE A 82 13.94 -5.73 2.47
N ASN A 83 14.04 -6.44 3.60
CA ASN A 83 15.24 -6.40 4.44
C ASN A 83 16.39 -7.12 3.69
N PRO A 84 17.49 -6.42 3.33
CA PRO A 84 18.60 -6.99 2.57
C PRO A 84 19.23 -8.21 3.25
N TYR A 85 19.41 -8.17 4.57
CA TYR A 85 19.98 -9.29 5.32
C TYR A 85 19.10 -10.52 5.30
N ARG A 86 17.77 -10.36 5.38
CA ARG A 86 16.85 -11.50 5.24
C ARG A 86 16.88 -12.07 3.82
N LYS A 87 17.06 -11.23 2.81
CA LYS A 87 17.22 -11.66 1.42
C LYS A 87 18.54 -12.43 1.24
N MET A 88 19.64 -11.91 1.78
CA MET A 88 20.95 -12.56 1.78
C MET A 88 20.91 -13.89 2.51
N ALA A 89 20.37 -13.93 3.73
CA ALA A 89 20.23 -15.16 4.50
C ALA A 89 19.43 -16.23 3.74
N LYS A 90 18.36 -15.87 3.04
CA LYS A 90 17.62 -16.80 2.15
C LYS A 90 18.44 -17.28 0.96
N ALA A 91 19.31 -16.44 0.39
CA ALA A 91 20.16 -16.78 -0.75
C ALA A 91 21.38 -17.61 -0.34
N THR A 92 21.90 -17.39 0.87
CA THR A 92 23.04 -18.12 1.46
C THR A 92 22.60 -19.40 2.16
N GLN A 93 21.32 -19.51 2.53
CA GLN A 93 20.74 -20.78 2.92
C GLN A 93 21.03 -21.75 1.79
N GLU A 94 21.77 -22.83 2.08
CA GLU A 94 22.01 -23.89 1.10
C GLU A 94 20.65 -24.36 0.62
N HIS A 95 20.26 -23.83 -0.53
CA HIS A 95 19.23 -24.45 -1.30
C HIS A 95 19.79 -25.83 -1.58
N LYS A 96 19.20 -26.87 -0.97
CA LYS A 96 19.04 -28.14 -1.66
C LYS A 96 18.15 -27.90 -2.89
N THR A 97 18.52 -26.96 -3.76
CA THR A 97 18.07 -26.90 -5.14
C THR A 97 18.72 -28.10 -5.79
N LEU A 98 18.08 -29.24 -5.61
CA LEU A 98 18.27 -30.37 -6.48
C LEU A 98 17.95 -29.88 -7.89
N SER A 99 18.79 -30.25 -8.85
CA SER A 99 18.53 -29.97 -10.24
C SER A 99 17.10 -30.42 -10.59
N ASN A 100 16.30 -29.54 -11.21
CA ASN A 100 15.00 -29.94 -11.73
C ASN A 100 15.22 -30.87 -12.93
N LEU A 101 15.31 -32.18 -12.66
CA LEU A 101 15.56 -33.19 -13.68
C LEU A 101 14.45 -33.26 -14.74
N LEU A 102 13.23 -32.86 -14.38
CA LEU A 102 12.09 -32.85 -15.30
C LEU A 102 12.09 -31.64 -16.24
N ASP A 103 12.63 -30.50 -15.79
CA ASP A 103 12.74 -29.26 -16.56
C ASP A 103 11.43 -28.84 -17.26
N ARG A 104 10.28 -29.03 -16.56
CA ARG A 104 8.92 -28.76 -17.07
C ARG A 104 8.52 -29.55 -18.33
N LYS A 105 9.23 -30.63 -18.66
CA LYS A 105 8.87 -31.54 -19.78
C LYS A 105 7.82 -32.55 -19.32
N PHE A 106 6.59 -32.08 -19.09
CA PHE A 106 5.49 -32.89 -18.57
C PHE A 106 4.95 -33.92 -19.57
N ASP A 107 5.03 -33.60 -20.87
CA ASP A 107 4.66 -34.52 -21.94
C ASP A 107 5.89 -35.30 -22.40
N GLN A 108 5.88 -36.61 -22.16
CA GLN A 108 6.95 -37.54 -22.52
C GLN A 108 6.46 -38.63 -23.49
N GLY A 109 5.26 -38.48 -24.07
CA GLY A 109 4.65 -39.43 -25.00
C GLY A 109 4.13 -40.74 -24.36
N GLU A 110 4.35 -40.95 -23.06
CA GLU A 110 3.93 -42.14 -22.33
C GLU A 110 3.28 -41.75 -20.98
N PRO A 111 2.00 -42.10 -20.76
CA PRO A 111 1.33 -41.87 -19.48
C PRO A 111 2.03 -42.57 -18.32
N GLY A 112 2.14 -41.90 -17.16
CA GLY A 112 2.70 -42.50 -15.94
C GLY A 112 4.24 -42.58 -15.87
N LYS A 113 4.95 -42.13 -16.92
CA LYS A 113 6.43 -42.15 -16.97
C LYS A 113 7.10 -41.23 -15.94
N VAL A 114 6.43 -40.14 -15.55
CA VAL A 114 6.91 -39.21 -14.51
C VAL A 114 5.76 -38.92 -13.55
N LEU A 115 6.03 -39.04 -12.25
CA LEU A 115 5.11 -38.66 -11.18
C LEU A 115 5.75 -37.56 -10.33
N LEU A 116 5.00 -36.50 -10.07
CA LEU A 116 5.37 -35.42 -9.16
C LEU A 116 4.43 -35.46 -7.96
N THR A 117 5.02 -35.41 -6.77
CA THR A 117 4.30 -35.25 -5.51
C THR A 117 4.80 -33.98 -4.84
N ASP A 118 3.89 -33.07 -4.52
CA ASP A 118 4.21 -31.94 -3.66
C ASP A 118 3.99 -32.35 -2.20
N ILE A 119 4.91 -31.97 -1.31
CA ILE A 119 4.78 -32.24 0.12
C ILE A 119 4.43 -30.90 0.78
N THR A 120 3.25 -30.81 1.36
CA THR A 120 2.84 -29.58 2.03
C THR A 120 3.13 -29.68 3.52
N TYR A 121 3.91 -28.72 4.04
CA TYR A 121 4.19 -28.61 5.46
C TYR A 121 3.05 -27.82 6.14
N VAL A 122 2.35 -28.45 7.08
CA VAL A 122 1.38 -27.78 7.95
C VAL A 122 1.92 -27.78 9.37
N TYR A 123 2.12 -26.60 9.94
CA TYR A 123 2.58 -26.47 11.32
C TYR A 123 1.39 -26.47 12.27
N TYR A 124 1.42 -27.37 13.26
CA TYR A 124 0.45 -27.37 14.36
C TYR A 124 1.20 -27.16 15.68
N GLY A 125 0.74 -26.20 16.48
CA GLY A 125 1.45 -25.81 17.70
C GLY A 125 2.86 -25.21 17.46
N PRO A 126 3.64 -25.02 18.52
CA PRO A 126 4.99 -24.46 18.42
C PRO A 126 5.94 -25.46 17.76
N ALA A 127 6.19 -25.23 16.47
CA ALA A 127 7.25 -25.87 15.68
C ALA A 127 7.12 -27.39 15.42
N GLN A 128 5.91 -27.95 15.48
CA GLN A 128 5.68 -29.34 15.05
C GLN A 128 5.15 -29.36 13.60
N PRO A 129 5.94 -29.83 12.62
CA PRO A 129 5.48 -29.99 11.24
C PRO A 129 4.69 -31.29 11.08
N ALA A 130 3.52 -31.20 10.46
CA ALA A 130 2.83 -32.32 9.82
C ALA A 130 3.06 -32.26 8.30
N TYR A 131 3.04 -33.43 7.67
CA TYR A 131 3.16 -33.58 6.22
C TYR A 131 1.79 -33.99 5.66
N LEU A 132 1.32 -33.25 4.65
CA LEU A 132 0.16 -33.60 3.84
C LEU A 132 0.61 -33.97 2.43
#